data_AF-A0A3C0GEW9-F1
#
_entry.id   AF-A0A3C0GEW9-F1
#
_cell.length_a   1.000
_cell.length_b   1.000
_cell.length_c   1.000
_cell.angle_alpha   90.00
_cell.angle_beta   90.00
_cell.angle_gamma   90.00
#
_symmetry.space_group_name_H-M   'P 1'
#
loop_
_entity.id
_entity.type
_entity.pdbx_description
1 polymer ?
#
loop_
_entity_poly.entity_id
_entity_poly.type
_entity_poly.pdbx_seq_one_letter_code
_entity_poly.pdbx_strand_id
1 'polypeptide(L)'
;NDDSYYSLTRFLNQLFNNLVNNFLNSQSCFAFDISQKVRVNQNVLTSYSPHSRPAFTRDEITHLMLIKAEDLRAKDKNNAEPYINCPARLKLSDRQVRSYNFDKNRAVLNVSGQSGHEESLYAPLSHEINYFTIFAARTQPVDKMTGNKSVDLQGGIFHYLLGRDRGLVKSIKLQKTQTPGLQEVRFEQQGYEGLEQLRVVYDVEIECYANVNTFPGTYIYIPPEGFDPSMGKEMTKYGVGGYYMIYRSNHHFAAGEATTKIYAKWVAQAEFEANKEDAERNNSSNHNLSKCSLPGRDTAVDQ
;
A
#
# COMPACT_ATOMS: atom_id res chain seq x y z
N ASN A 1 -16.59 -13.81 38.70
CA ASN A 1 -16.84 -13.98 37.26
C ASN A 1 -16.14 -12.87 36.54
N ASP A 2 -14.85 -13.06 36.28
CA ASP A 2 -14.08 -12.17 35.41
C ASP A 2 -14.28 -12.66 33.98
N ASP A 3 -15.24 -12.05 33.28
CA ASP A 3 -15.36 -12.24 31.84
C ASP A 3 -14.09 -11.71 31.19
N SER A 4 -13.24 -12.63 30.74
CA SER A 4 -11.99 -12.30 30.06
C SER A 4 -12.32 -11.59 28.74
N TYR A 5 -12.33 -10.26 28.78
CA TYR A 5 -12.58 -9.43 27.61
C TYR A 5 -11.50 -9.69 26.57
N TYR A 6 -11.86 -10.43 25.52
CA TYR A 6 -10.99 -10.75 24.42
C TYR A 6 -11.32 -9.82 23.25
N SER A 7 -10.56 -8.74 23.14
CA SER A 7 -10.81 -7.74 22.10
C SER A 7 -10.63 -8.34 20.70
N LEU A 8 -11.46 -7.90 19.75
CA LEU A 8 -11.35 -8.29 18.34
C LEU A 8 -9.93 -8.05 17.80
N THR A 9 -9.27 -6.96 18.20
CA THR A 9 -7.89 -6.68 17.81
C THR A 9 -6.92 -7.75 18.30
N ARG A 10 -7.09 -8.25 19.54
CA ARG A 10 -6.24 -9.32 20.09
C ARG A 10 -6.50 -10.65 19.36
N PHE A 11 -7.77 -10.95 19.06
CA PHE A 11 -8.14 -12.11 18.24
C PHE A 11 -7.47 -12.08 16.87
N LEU A 12 -7.65 -10.98 16.13
CA LEU A 12 -7.13 -10.84 14.78
C LEU A 12 -5.61 -10.94 14.79
N ASN A 13 -4.92 -10.25 15.70
CA ASN A 13 -3.46 -10.35 15.82
C ASN A 13 -3.00 -11.79 16.07
N GLN A 14 -3.65 -12.54 16.96
CA GLN A 14 -3.31 -13.94 17.21
C GLN A 14 -3.63 -14.85 16.02
N LEU A 15 -4.78 -14.65 15.36
CA LEU A 15 -5.17 -15.37 14.16
C LEU A 15 -4.14 -15.17 13.03
N PHE A 16 -3.74 -13.93 12.75
CA PHE A 16 -2.77 -13.64 11.68
C PHE A 16 -1.38 -14.14 12.01
N ASN A 17 -0.90 -13.98 13.24
CA ASN A 17 0.40 -14.52 13.64
C ASN A 17 0.43 -16.05 13.51
N ASN A 18 -0.65 -16.72 13.91
CA ASN A 18 -0.76 -18.18 13.76
C ASN A 18 -0.87 -18.59 12.29
N LEU A 19 -1.61 -17.85 11.46
CA LEU A 19 -1.72 -18.14 10.02
C LEU A 19 -0.37 -17.94 9.33
N VAL A 20 0.33 -16.83 9.58
CA VAL A 20 1.66 -16.58 9.00
C VAL A 20 2.66 -17.66 9.42
N ASN A 21 2.73 -17.96 10.71
CA ASN A 21 3.69 -18.94 11.23
C ASN A 21 3.37 -20.37 10.74
N ASN A 22 2.11 -20.78 10.76
CA ASN A 22 1.75 -22.17 10.51
C ASN A 22 1.42 -22.48 9.04
N PHE A 23 1.05 -21.48 8.23
CA PHE A 23 0.67 -21.68 6.82
C PHE A 23 1.70 -21.14 5.84
N LEU A 24 2.23 -19.92 6.07
CA LEU A 24 3.17 -19.31 5.13
C LEU A 24 4.61 -19.77 5.35
N ASN A 25 4.99 -20.05 6.61
CA ASN A 25 6.34 -20.49 6.97
C ASN A 25 6.44 -22.01 7.21
N SER A 26 5.43 -22.79 6.86
CA SER A 26 5.50 -24.25 6.95
C SER A 26 6.15 -24.85 5.72
N GLN A 27 7.12 -25.75 5.94
CA GLN A 27 7.85 -26.50 4.89
C GLN A 27 6.96 -27.41 4.03
N SER A 28 5.70 -27.63 4.42
CA SER A 28 4.76 -28.49 3.68
C SER A 28 4.33 -27.91 2.32
N CYS A 29 4.38 -26.59 2.15
CA CYS A 29 3.93 -25.91 0.93
C CYS A 29 5.05 -25.53 -0.04
N PHE A 30 6.29 -25.42 0.44
CA PHE A 30 7.43 -25.01 -0.38
C PHE A 30 8.59 -25.99 -0.16
N ALA A 31 9.11 -26.59 -1.24
CA ALA A 31 10.19 -27.59 -1.21
C ALA A 31 11.56 -27.02 -0.79
N PHE A 32 11.60 -25.77 -0.33
CA PHE A 32 12.78 -25.04 0.10
C PHE A 32 12.40 -24.07 1.21
N ASP A 33 13.32 -23.84 2.14
CA ASP A 33 13.08 -23.03 3.33
C ASP A 33 13.07 -21.54 2.96
N ILE A 34 11.87 -20.99 2.73
CA ILE A 34 11.67 -19.55 2.53
C ILE A 34 11.07 -18.92 3.77
N SER A 35 11.92 -18.48 4.68
CA SER A 35 11.53 -17.54 5.73
C SER A 35 11.35 -16.15 5.12
N GLN A 36 10.09 -15.77 4.84
CA GLN A 36 9.76 -14.41 4.39
C GLN A 36 9.29 -13.57 5.58
N LYS A 37 10.04 -12.51 5.90
CA LYS A 37 9.62 -11.53 6.90
C LYS A 37 8.46 -10.69 6.37
N VAL A 38 7.23 -11.11 6.66
CA VAL A 38 6.02 -10.35 6.33
C VAL A 38 5.66 -9.43 7.49
N ARG A 39 5.52 -8.13 7.21
CA ARG A 39 4.91 -7.18 8.14
C ARG A 39 3.44 -7.02 7.78
N VAL A 40 2.58 -7.50 8.66
CA VAL A 40 1.13 -7.28 8.55
C VAL A 40 0.80 -5.97 9.23
N ASN A 41 0.20 -5.05 8.48
CA ASN A 41 -0.30 -3.79 8.99
C ASN A 41 -1.83 -3.84 9.06
N GLN A 42 -2.37 -3.13 10.05
CA GLN A 42 -3.80 -2.92 10.23
C GLN A 42 -4.12 -1.44 10.02
N ASN A 43 -5.21 -1.15 9.32
CA ASN A 43 -5.72 0.21 9.18
C ASN A 43 -7.26 0.20 9.22
N VAL A 44 -7.85 1.19 9.85
CA VAL A 44 -9.30 1.37 9.92
C VAL A 44 -9.67 2.46 8.92
N LEU A 45 -10.53 2.13 7.98
CA LEU A 45 -11.02 3.05 6.96
C LEU A 45 -12.52 3.22 7.13
N THR A 46 -12.98 4.46 7.14
CA THR A 46 -14.40 4.78 7.13
C THR A 46 -14.82 5.18 5.72
N SER A 47 -15.91 4.61 5.23
CA SER A 47 -16.49 4.97 3.94
C SER A 47 -17.99 5.19 4.06
N TYR A 48 -18.58 5.76 3.03
CA TYR A 48 -20.00 6.07 3.01
C TYR A 48 -20.69 5.41 1.83
N SER A 49 -21.73 4.61 2.12
CA SER A 49 -22.51 3.95 1.08
C SER A 49 -23.10 4.97 0.11
N PRO A 50 -22.93 4.78 -1.21
CA PRO A 50 -23.47 5.70 -2.20
C PRO A 50 -24.98 5.55 -2.40
N HIS A 51 -25.62 4.51 -1.84
CA HIS A 51 -27.03 4.21 -2.05
C HIS A 51 -27.87 4.72 -0.87
N SER A 52 -28.55 5.85 -1.09
CA SER A 52 -29.43 6.54 -0.14
C SER A 52 -30.78 5.85 0.12
N ARG A 53 -30.90 4.54 -0.13
CA ARG A 53 -32.16 3.81 0.11
C ARG A 53 -32.15 3.20 1.53
N PRO A 54 -33.05 3.63 2.43
CA PRO A 54 -32.99 3.31 3.86
C PRO A 54 -33.20 1.82 4.21
N ALA A 55 -33.60 0.97 3.25
CA ALA A 55 -33.86 -0.45 3.51
C ALA A 55 -32.69 -1.39 3.15
N PHE A 56 -31.71 -0.96 2.34
CA PHE A 56 -30.63 -1.83 1.85
C PHE A 56 -29.35 -1.03 1.56
N THR A 57 -28.73 -0.48 2.58
CA THR A 57 -27.40 0.15 2.48
C THR A 57 -26.36 -0.95 2.36
N ARG A 58 -25.97 -1.30 1.13
CA ARG A 58 -24.86 -2.20 0.86
C ARG A 58 -23.56 -1.38 0.75
N ASP A 59 -22.47 -1.96 1.23
CA ASP A 59 -21.15 -1.39 1.05
C ASP A 59 -20.64 -1.58 -0.38
N GLU A 60 -19.71 -0.73 -0.83
CA GLU A 60 -19.24 -0.71 -2.22
C GLU A 60 -18.60 -2.04 -2.63
N ILE A 61 -17.86 -2.68 -1.73
CA ILE A 61 -17.23 -3.97 -1.99
C ILE A 61 -18.29 -5.06 -2.13
N THR A 62 -19.25 -5.14 -1.21
CA THR A 62 -20.37 -6.09 -1.31
C THR A 62 -21.19 -5.88 -2.57
N HIS A 63 -21.46 -4.62 -2.94
CA HIS A 63 -22.16 -4.31 -4.18
C HIS A 63 -21.40 -4.84 -5.41
N LEU A 64 -20.09 -4.59 -5.49
CA LEU A 64 -19.24 -5.09 -6.58
C LEU A 64 -19.13 -6.62 -6.58
N MET A 65 -19.07 -7.25 -5.41
CA MET A 65 -19.05 -8.71 -5.27
C MET A 65 -20.35 -9.35 -5.77
N LEU A 66 -21.50 -8.74 -5.50
CA LEU A 66 -22.79 -9.25 -5.98
C LEU A 66 -22.92 -9.16 -7.50
N ILE A 67 -22.53 -8.03 -8.11
CA ILE A 67 -22.49 -7.90 -9.57
C ILE A 67 -21.57 -8.98 -10.16
N LYS A 68 -20.40 -9.20 -9.56
CA LYS A 68 -19.48 -10.24 -10.01
C LYS A 68 -20.08 -11.64 -9.86
N ALA A 69 -20.80 -11.92 -8.77
CA ALA A 69 -21.46 -13.20 -8.56
C ALA A 69 -22.56 -13.44 -9.60
N GLU A 70 -23.33 -12.42 -9.97
CA GLU A 70 -24.34 -12.49 -11.03
C GLU A 70 -23.72 -12.74 -12.41
N ASP A 71 -22.62 -12.06 -12.75
CA ASP A 71 -21.88 -12.29 -14.00
C ASP A 71 -21.34 -13.73 -14.09
N LEU A 72 -20.85 -14.27 -12.97
CA LEU A 72 -20.39 -15.66 -12.90
C LEU A 72 -21.55 -16.64 -13.09
N ARG A 73 -22.69 -16.41 -12.42
CA ARG A 73 -23.91 -17.21 -12.60
C ARG A 73 -24.45 -17.16 -14.04
N ALA A 74 -24.38 -16.00 -14.69
CA ALA A 74 -24.85 -15.83 -16.06
C ALA A 74 -24.00 -16.61 -17.08
N LYS A 75 -22.68 -16.68 -16.87
CA LYS A 75 -21.76 -17.48 -17.70
C LYS A 75 -21.94 -18.99 -17.51
N ASP A 76 -22.39 -19.41 -16.33
CA ASP A 76 -22.54 -20.82 -15.98
C ASP A 76 -23.86 -21.43 -16.46
N LYS A 77 -24.79 -20.64 -17.03
CA LYS A 77 -26.04 -21.16 -17.64
C LYS A 77 -25.82 -22.19 -18.77
N ASN A 78 -24.60 -22.32 -19.27
CA ASN A 78 -24.21 -23.32 -20.26
C ASN A 78 -23.67 -24.64 -19.65
N ASN A 79 -23.43 -24.70 -18.33
CA ASN A 79 -23.03 -25.92 -17.62
C ASN A 79 -24.17 -26.39 -16.71
N ALA A 80 -24.44 -27.69 -16.71
CA ALA A 80 -25.66 -28.28 -16.15
C ALA A 80 -25.71 -28.39 -14.60
N GLU A 81 -24.76 -27.81 -13.85
CA GLU A 81 -24.80 -27.85 -12.38
C GLU A 81 -24.82 -26.45 -11.76
N PRO A 82 -25.85 -26.12 -10.97
CA PRO A 82 -25.91 -24.84 -10.27
C PRO A 82 -24.91 -24.87 -9.12
N TYR A 83 -23.76 -24.21 -9.28
CA TYR A 83 -22.86 -23.95 -8.16
C TYR A 83 -23.56 -23.03 -7.14
N ILE A 84 -24.15 -23.64 -6.11
CA ILE A 84 -24.91 -22.97 -5.04
C ILE A 84 -24.04 -21.98 -4.24
N ASN A 85 -22.71 -22.05 -4.34
CA ASN A 85 -21.81 -21.11 -3.68
C ASN A 85 -20.61 -20.79 -4.57
N CYS A 86 -20.72 -19.80 -5.46
CA CYS A 86 -19.54 -19.19 -6.09
C CYS A 86 -19.03 -18.08 -5.17
N PRO A 87 -18.00 -18.30 -4.32
CA PRO A 87 -17.39 -17.22 -3.57
C PRO A 87 -16.76 -16.23 -4.55
N ALA A 88 -17.45 -15.11 -4.79
CA ALA A 88 -16.98 -14.06 -5.69
C ALA A 88 -15.82 -13.32 -5.02
N ARG A 89 -14.57 -13.68 -5.37
CA ARG A 89 -13.41 -12.88 -4.97
C ARG A 89 -13.29 -11.68 -5.88
N LEU A 90 -13.36 -10.47 -5.34
CA LEU A 90 -13.12 -9.25 -6.10
C LEU A 90 -11.62 -9.03 -6.31
N LYS A 91 -11.20 -8.80 -7.56
CA LYS A 91 -9.84 -8.39 -7.93
C LYS A 91 -9.89 -6.98 -8.49
N LEU A 92 -8.88 -6.17 -8.20
CA LEU A 92 -8.80 -4.78 -8.72
C LEU A 92 -8.77 -4.73 -10.27
N SER A 93 -8.30 -5.79 -10.93
CA SER A 93 -8.28 -5.91 -12.38
C SER A 93 -9.61 -6.36 -12.99
N ASP A 94 -10.60 -6.73 -12.17
CA ASP A 94 -11.89 -7.18 -12.67
C ASP A 94 -12.60 -6.06 -13.43
N ARG A 95 -13.35 -6.46 -14.47
CA ARG A 95 -14.12 -5.51 -15.29
C ARG A 95 -15.07 -4.68 -14.44
N GLN A 96 -15.75 -5.26 -13.46
CA GLN A 96 -16.71 -4.54 -12.63
C GLN A 96 -16.04 -3.42 -11.82
N VAL A 97 -14.84 -3.67 -11.29
CA VAL A 97 -14.07 -2.66 -10.55
C VAL A 97 -13.57 -1.58 -11.49
N ARG A 98 -13.06 -1.96 -12.66
CA ARG A 98 -12.56 -0.99 -13.65
C ARG A 98 -13.68 -0.12 -14.21
N SER A 99 -14.85 -0.67 -14.52
CA SER A 99 -16.00 0.12 -14.99
C SER A 99 -16.51 1.04 -13.89
N TYR A 100 -16.58 0.55 -12.64
CA TYR A 100 -16.99 1.37 -11.51
C TYR A 100 -16.04 2.56 -11.27
N ASN A 101 -14.73 2.33 -11.39
CA ASN A 101 -13.72 3.38 -11.26
C ASN A 101 -13.71 4.32 -12.47
N PHE A 102 -13.91 3.81 -13.69
CA PHE A 102 -13.87 4.60 -14.93
C PHE A 102 -15.11 5.49 -15.09
N ASP A 103 -16.31 4.97 -14.85
CA ASP A 103 -17.56 5.71 -15.03
C ASP A 103 -17.77 6.80 -13.98
N LYS A 104 -17.09 6.68 -12.82
CA LYS A 104 -17.28 7.62 -11.70
C LYS A 104 -16.01 8.36 -11.27
N ASN A 105 -14.84 8.04 -11.81
CA ASN A 105 -13.53 8.52 -11.33
C ASN A 105 -13.38 8.34 -9.80
N ARG A 106 -13.91 7.24 -9.26
CA ARG A 106 -13.97 6.97 -7.81
C ARG A 106 -12.93 5.92 -7.45
N ALA A 107 -12.33 6.08 -6.27
CA ALA A 107 -11.64 4.99 -5.60
C ALA A 107 -12.64 3.87 -5.25
N VAL A 108 -12.14 2.64 -5.07
CA VAL A 108 -12.99 1.48 -4.71
C VAL A 108 -13.79 1.73 -3.44
N LEU A 109 -13.21 2.47 -2.49
CA LEU A 109 -13.86 2.94 -1.27
C LEU A 109 -14.10 4.45 -1.37
N ASN A 110 -15.30 4.89 -1.04
CA ASN A 110 -15.64 6.30 -1.02
C ASN A 110 -15.38 6.93 0.36
N VAL A 111 -14.11 7.18 0.67
CA VAL A 111 -13.69 7.79 1.95
C VAL A 111 -13.99 9.29 2.03
N SER A 112 -14.11 9.97 0.89
CA SER A 112 -14.27 11.43 0.81
C SER A 112 -15.73 11.88 0.57
N GLY A 113 -16.68 10.95 0.51
CA GLY A 113 -18.07 11.26 0.15
C GLY A 113 -18.27 11.59 -1.33
N GLN A 114 -19.52 11.74 -1.77
CA GLN A 114 -19.83 12.04 -3.17
C GLN A 114 -19.49 13.49 -3.51
N SER A 115 -18.51 13.73 -4.39
CA SER A 115 -18.22 15.09 -4.88
C SER A 115 -19.43 15.71 -5.58
N GLY A 116 -19.74 16.96 -5.25
CA GLY A 116 -20.70 17.80 -5.97
C GLY A 116 -22.13 17.85 -5.42
N HIS A 117 -22.42 17.16 -4.32
CA HIS A 117 -23.69 17.31 -3.60
C HIS A 117 -23.44 18.01 -2.26
N GLU A 118 -24.14 19.10 -1.96
CA GLU A 118 -24.01 19.82 -0.67
C GLU A 118 -24.38 18.92 0.53
N GLU A 119 -25.21 17.91 0.31
CA GLU A 119 -25.53 16.84 1.27
C GLU A 119 -24.35 15.88 1.54
N SER A 120 -23.26 15.93 0.76
CA SER A 120 -22.09 15.06 0.93
C SER A 120 -21.19 15.46 2.08
N LEU A 121 -21.36 16.66 2.65
CA LEU A 121 -20.60 17.12 3.81
C LEU A 121 -20.98 16.33 5.08
N TYR A 122 -22.18 15.74 5.10
CA TYR A 122 -22.68 14.92 6.20
C TYR A 122 -23.53 13.76 5.66
N ALA A 123 -22.88 12.69 5.21
CA ALA A 123 -23.62 11.44 5.01
C ALA A 123 -24.24 11.03 6.36
N PRO A 124 -25.52 10.61 6.40
CA PRO A 124 -26.15 10.22 7.65
C PRO A 124 -25.39 9.03 8.25
N LEU A 125 -25.28 9.00 9.59
CA LEU A 125 -24.56 7.95 10.34
C LEU A 125 -25.00 6.53 9.93
N SER A 126 -26.26 6.37 9.51
CA SER A 126 -26.81 5.11 9.00
C SER A 126 -26.12 4.57 7.75
N HIS A 127 -25.36 5.40 7.02
CA HIS A 127 -24.64 5.03 5.81
C HIS A 127 -23.12 4.90 6.03
N GLU A 128 -22.65 5.10 7.26
CA GLU A 128 -21.24 4.95 7.62
C GLU A 128 -20.87 3.48 7.72
N ILE A 129 -19.78 3.10 7.04
CA ILE A 129 -19.28 1.73 7.03
C ILE A 129 -17.81 1.76 7.39
N ASN A 130 -17.48 1.07 8.47
CA ASN A 130 -16.13 0.96 9.00
C ASN A 130 -15.46 -0.33 8.52
N TYR A 131 -14.42 -0.19 7.73
CA TYR A 131 -13.60 -1.27 7.23
C TYR A 131 -12.37 -1.47 8.09
N PHE A 132 -12.18 -2.70 8.55
CA PHE A 132 -10.91 -3.13 9.10
C PHE A 132 -10.05 -3.72 7.98
N THR A 133 -9.09 -2.93 7.50
CA THR A 133 -8.19 -3.34 6.42
C THR A 133 -6.91 -3.94 6.97
N ILE A 134 -6.55 -5.09 6.41
CA ILE A 134 -5.36 -5.84 6.81
C ILE A 134 -4.57 -6.09 5.54
N PHE A 135 -3.31 -5.66 5.55
CA PHE A 135 -2.46 -5.78 4.39
C PHE A 135 -1.06 -6.25 4.78
N ALA A 136 -0.55 -7.20 4.00
CA ALA A 136 0.84 -7.57 4.04
C ALA A 136 1.62 -6.59 3.16
N ALA A 137 2.26 -5.61 3.78
CA ALA A 137 3.13 -4.69 3.04
C ALA A 137 4.41 -5.43 2.67
N ARG A 138 4.59 -5.69 1.37
CA ARG A 138 5.92 -5.97 0.82
C ARG A 138 6.57 -4.64 0.52
N THR A 139 7.83 -4.47 0.92
CA THR A 139 8.62 -3.34 0.45
C THR A 139 8.69 -3.45 -1.07
N GLN A 140 8.30 -2.38 -1.77
CA GLN A 140 8.36 -2.37 -3.23
C GLN A 140 9.81 -2.64 -3.67
N PRO A 141 10.04 -3.56 -4.64
CA PRO A 141 11.39 -3.89 -5.06
C PRO A 141 12.13 -2.64 -5.54
N VAL A 142 13.36 -2.46 -5.03
CA VAL A 142 14.23 -1.32 -5.32
C VAL A 142 14.51 -1.22 -6.82
N ASP A 143 14.53 -2.34 -7.55
CA ASP A 143 14.76 -2.38 -9.00
C ASP A 143 13.78 -1.54 -9.83
N LYS A 144 12.58 -1.26 -9.29
CA LYS A 144 11.56 -0.46 -9.98
C LYS A 144 11.66 1.03 -9.66
N MET A 145 12.55 1.42 -8.75
CA MET A 145 12.71 2.77 -8.21
C MET A 145 13.72 3.58 -9.02
N THR A 146 13.37 3.92 -10.27
CA THR A 146 14.24 4.56 -11.27
C THR A 146 14.20 6.10 -11.28
N GLY A 147 13.35 6.71 -10.44
CA GLY A 147 13.09 8.15 -10.38
C GLY A 147 12.36 8.70 -11.62
N ASN A 148 11.75 7.85 -12.45
CA ASN A 148 10.96 8.30 -13.60
C ASN A 148 9.51 8.55 -13.19
N LYS A 149 9.13 9.83 -13.23
CA LYS A 149 7.79 10.31 -12.87
C LYS A 149 6.64 9.53 -13.51
N SER A 150 6.75 9.15 -14.79
CA SER A 150 5.65 8.45 -15.46
C SER A 150 5.47 7.01 -14.96
N VAL A 151 6.59 6.30 -14.76
CA VAL A 151 6.60 4.91 -14.29
C VAL A 151 6.18 4.86 -12.82
N ASP A 152 6.74 5.76 -12.00
CA ASP A 152 6.43 5.90 -10.59
C ASP A 152 4.95 6.23 -10.37
N LEU A 153 4.38 7.14 -11.17
CA LEU A 153 2.96 7.51 -11.09
C LEU A 153 2.03 6.32 -11.38
N GLN A 154 2.37 5.47 -12.37
CA GLN A 154 1.62 4.23 -12.62
C GLN A 154 1.72 3.24 -11.45
N GLY A 155 2.85 3.25 -10.74
CA GLY A 155 3.05 2.48 -9.51
C GLY A 155 2.43 3.10 -8.25
N GLY A 156 1.77 4.26 -8.36
CA GLY A 156 1.18 4.97 -7.22
C GLY A 156 2.19 5.75 -6.36
N ILE A 157 3.43 5.94 -6.85
CA ILE A 157 4.45 6.74 -6.20
C ILE A 157 4.37 8.16 -6.75
N PHE A 158 3.98 9.09 -5.88
CA PHE A 158 3.86 10.49 -6.25
C PHE A 158 5.16 11.26 -6.01
N HIS A 159 5.47 12.20 -6.91
CA HIS A 159 6.66 13.04 -6.87
C HIS A 159 6.36 14.36 -6.16
N TYR A 160 7.06 14.62 -5.05
CA TYR A 160 6.89 15.80 -4.20
C TYR A 160 8.01 16.81 -4.48
N LEU A 161 7.76 17.74 -5.41
CA LEU A 161 8.72 18.79 -5.77
C LEU A 161 8.56 20.00 -4.84
N LEU A 162 9.68 20.50 -4.33
CA LEU A 162 9.77 21.81 -3.69
C LEU A 162 10.01 22.91 -4.75
N GLY A 163 9.57 24.14 -4.48
CA GLY A 163 9.91 25.30 -5.30
C GLY A 163 9.08 25.50 -6.58
N ARG A 164 8.00 24.74 -6.77
CA ARG A 164 7.08 24.94 -7.90
C ARG A 164 6.13 26.12 -7.64
N ASP A 165 5.79 26.85 -8.69
CA ASP A 165 4.76 27.91 -8.68
C ASP A 165 3.38 27.39 -8.25
N ARG A 166 3.12 26.10 -8.52
CA ARG A 166 1.85 25.42 -8.22
C ARG A 166 2.12 23.99 -7.73
N GLY A 167 1.41 23.56 -6.70
CA GLY A 167 1.50 22.19 -6.19
C GLY A 167 0.83 22.01 -4.83
N LEU A 168 0.85 20.76 -4.34
CA LEU A 168 0.37 20.43 -3.00
C LEU A 168 1.39 20.79 -1.91
N VAL A 169 2.67 20.72 -2.23
CA VAL A 169 3.77 20.86 -1.26
C VAL A 169 4.00 22.33 -0.94
N LYS A 170 3.98 22.66 0.36
CA LYS A 170 4.33 23.99 0.87
C LYS A 170 5.78 24.05 1.32
N SER A 171 6.21 23.06 2.11
CA SER A 171 7.57 23.00 2.63
C SER A 171 8.05 21.55 2.77
N ILE A 172 9.35 21.34 2.62
CA ILE A 172 10.02 20.06 2.86
C ILE A 172 11.18 20.34 3.81
N LYS A 173 11.18 19.71 4.98
CA LYS A 173 12.25 19.79 5.98
C LYS A 173 13.00 18.47 6.05
N LEU A 174 14.32 18.53 5.91
CA LEU A 174 15.22 17.40 6.05
C LEU A 174 15.75 17.33 7.48
N GLN A 175 15.59 16.19 8.15
CA GLN A 175 16.09 15.93 9.49
C GLN A 175 17.14 14.83 9.43
N LYS A 176 18.35 15.08 9.92
CA LYS A 176 19.42 14.07 9.94
C LYS A 176 18.97 12.86 10.76
N THR A 177 18.98 11.67 10.16
CA THR A 177 18.70 10.44 10.90
C THR A 177 19.85 10.14 11.84
N GLN A 178 19.62 10.34 13.15
CA GLN A 178 20.59 10.02 14.19
C GLN A 178 20.35 8.58 14.64
N THR A 179 20.98 7.62 13.95
CA THR A 179 21.08 6.25 14.46
C THR A 179 22.55 5.96 14.72
N PRO A 180 22.96 5.82 16.00
CA PRO A 180 24.35 5.50 16.31
C PRO A 180 24.73 4.15 15.69
N GLY A 181 25.94 4.04 15.14
CA GLY A 181 26.44 2.79 14.53
C GLY A 181 26.07 2.61 13.05
N LEU A 182 25.13 3.38 12.50
CA LEU A 182 24.67 3.17 11.12
C LEU A 182 25.68 3.67 10.07
N GLN A 183 26.51 4.65 10.43
CA GLN A 183 27.56 5.16 9.54
C GLN A 183 28.73 4.19 9.50
N GLU A 184 29.05 3.59 10.65
CA GLU A 184 30.08 2.58 10.85
C GLU A 184 29.74 1.29 10.09
N VAL A 185 28.50 0.80 10.19
CA VAL A 185 28.04 -0.37 9.41
C VAL A 185 28.15 -0.14 7.90
N ARG A 186 27.85 1.07 7.42
CA ARG A 186 27.99 1.40 5.98
C ARG A 186 29.45 1.48 5.57
N PHE A 187 30.29 2.03 6.42
CA PHE A 187 31.72 2.07 6.21
C PHE A 187 32.32 0.66 6.11
N GLU A 188 31.86 -0.29 6.93
CA GLU A 188 32.26 -1.70 6.83
C GLU A 188 31.76 -2.38 5.54
N GLN A 189 30.53 -2.06 5.10
CA GLN A 189 29.90 -2.70 3.93
C GLN A 189 30.38 -2.17 2.58
N GLN A 190 30.62 -0.87 2.46
CA GLN A 190 30.88 -0.20 1.18
C GLN A 190 32.38 0.04 0.91
N GLY A 191 33.25 -0.22 1.90
CA GLY A 191 34.69 -0.01 1.76
C GLY A 191 35.11 1.46 1.74
N TYR A 192 36.39 1.70 1.46
CA TYR A 192 37.00 3.04 1.47
C TYR A 192 36.87 3.71 0.08
N GLU A 193 35.69 4.25 -0.24
CA GLU A 193 35.46 4.93 -1.52
C GLU A 193 34.96 6.38 -1.33
N GLY A 194 35.91 7.32 -1.16
CA GLY A 194 35.73 8.75 -1.42
C GLY A 194 34.58 9.49 -0.68
N LEU A 195 33.99 10.47 -1.37
CA LEU A 195 32.96 11.41 -0.85
C LEU A 195 31.65 10.72 -0.43
N GLU A 196 31.39 9.49 -0.87
CA GLU A 196 30.21 8.72 -0.45
C GLU A 196 30.23 8.36 1.04
N GLN A 197 31.41 8.42 1.67
CA GLN A 197 31.57 8.28 3.12
C GLN A 197 30.91 9.42 3.92
N LEU A 198 30.72 10.59 3.31
CA LEU A 198 30.01 11.72 3.91
C LEU A 198 28.48 11.63 3.71
N ARG A 199 27.98 10.57 3.06
CA ARG A 199 26.55 10.38 2.82
C ARG A 199 25.80 10.22 4.14
N VAL A 200 24.98 11.23 4.44
CA VAL A 200 24.05 11.21 5.55
C VAL A 200 22.66 10.99 4.99
N VAL A 201 21.91 10.08 5.61
CA VAL A 201 20.49 9.91 5.29
C VAL A 201 19.68 10.87 6.15
N TYR A 202 18.74 11.53 5.49
CA TYR A 202 17.82 12.48 6.11
C TYR A 202 16.41 11.92 6.07
N ASP A 203 15.72 11.92 7.20
CA ASP A 203 14.27 11.75 7.26
C ASP A 203 13.58 13.06 6.84
N VAL A 204 12.32 12.97 6.41
CA VAL A 204 11.62 14.11 5.83
C VAL A 204 10.32 14.39 6.52
N GLU A 205 10.11 15.67 6.82
CA GLU A 205 8.83 16.24 7.23
C GLU A 205 8.32 17.15 6.10
N ILE A 206 7.19 16.76 5.51
CA ILE A 206 6.55 17.51 4.42
C ILE A 206 5.30 18.18 4.95
N GLU A 207 5.18 19.48 4.70
CA GLU A 207 3.95 20.22 4.92
C GLU A 207 3.28 20.49 3.57
N CYS A 208 2.02 20.08 3.44
CA CYS A 208 1.24 20.25 2.23
C CYS A 208 -0.17 20.77 2.51
N TYR A 209 -0.84 21.23 1.45
CA TYR A 209 -2.28 21.41 1.47
C TYR A 209 -2.99 20.08 1.75
N ALA A 210 -4.23 20.14 2.26
CA ALA A 210 -4.98 18.96 2.65
C ALA A 210 -4.91 17.83 1.61
N ASN A 211 -4.30 16.72 2.03
CA ASN A 211 -4.12 15.55 1.21
C ASN A 211 -4.49 14.30 2.02
N VAL A 212 -5.78 13.98 2.07
CA VAL A 212 -6.31 12.85 2.87
C VAL A 212 -5.86 11.48 2.32
N ASN A 213 -5.28 11.45 1.11
CA ASN A 213 -4.84 10.22 0.46
C ASN A 213 -3.43 9.77 0.89
N THR A 214 -2.78 10.46 1.83
CA THR A 214 -1.43 10.12 2.30
C THR A 214 -1.48 9.12 3.45
N PHE A 215 -1.52 7.83 3.10
CA PHE A 215 -1.57 6.76 4.09
C PHE A 215 -0.16 6.29 4.51
N PRO A 216 0.04 5.95 5.80
CA PRO A 216 1.24 5.24 6.24
C PRO A 216 1.47 3.95 5.45
N GLY A 217 2.72 3.69 5.07
CA GLY A 217 3.13 2.60 4.19
C GLY A 217 3.21 2.96 2.71
N THR A 218 2.71 4.13 2.31
CA THR A 218 2.82 4.60 0.92
C THR A 218 4.23 5.14 0.64
N TYR A 219 4.73 4.87 -0.57
CA TYR A 219 6.00 5.41 -1.05
C TYR A 219 5.79 6.74 -1.77
N ILE A 220 6.70 7.67 -1.52
CA ILE A 220 6.77 8.97 -2.19
C ILE A 220 8.19 9.17 -2.71
N TYR A 221 8.32 9.94 -3.79
CA TYR A 221 9.62 10.30 -4.35
C TYR A 221 9.84 11.80 -4.17
N ILE A 222 11.00 12.17 -3.65
CA ILE A 222 11.42 13.56 -3.53
C ILE A 222 12.58 13.77 -4.52
N PRO A 223 12.31 14.44 -5.65
CA PRO A 223 13.35 14.79 -6.60
C PRO A 223 14.36 15.77 -5.99
N PRO A 224 15.67 15.56 -6.18
CA PRO A 224 16.70 16.48 -5.70
C PRO A 224 16.66 17.84 -6.41
N GLU A 225 16.11 17.91 -7.62
CA GLU A 225 16.04 19.14 -8.42
C GLU A 225 15.21 20.25 -7.73
N GLY A 226 14.37 19.90 -6.75
CA GLY A 226 13.62 20.86 -5.94
C GLY A 226 14.46 21.61 -4.92
N PHE A 227 15.67 21.15 -4.60
CA PHE A 227 16.60 21.81 -3.67
C PHE A 227 17.68 22.61 -4.40
N ASP A 228 18.20 22.06 -5.48
CA ASP A 228 19.15 22.73 -6.37
C ASP A 228 18.84 22.35 -7.82
N PRO A 229 18.39 23.28 -8.67
CA PRO A 229 18.07 22.99 -10.07
C PRO A 229 19.32 22.79 -10.95
N SER A 230 20.50 23.18 -10.47
CA SER A 230 21.77 23.06 -11.22
C SER A 230 22.42 21.68 -11.06
N MET A 231 22.15 21.03 -9.93
CA MET A 231 22.65 19.70 -9.61
C MET A 231 21.59 18.68 -10.01
N GLY A 232 21.89 17.86 -11.02
CA GLY A 232 20.97 16.84 -11.50
C GLY A 232 20.72 15.69 -10.51
N LYS A 233 20.24 14.56 -11.02
CA LYS A 233 19.91 13.35 -10.23
C LYS A 233 21.06 12.77 -9.40
N GLU A 234 22.30 13.18 -9.63
CA GLU A 234 23.49 12.73 -8.88
C GLU A 234 23.44 13.11 -7.39
N MET A 235 22.67 14.13 -7.01
CA MET A 235 22.46 14.53 -5.60
C MET A 235 21.84 13.44 -4.73
N THR A 236 21.08 12.50 -5.30
CA THR A 236 20.53 11.37 -4.52
C THR A 236 21.63 10.46 -3.97
N LYS A 237 22.80 10.40 -4.64
CA LYS A 237 23.96 9.66 -4.14
C LYS A 237 24.50 10.25 -2.84
N TYR A 238 24.35 11.56 -2.63
CA TYR A 238 24.81 12.24 -1.42
C TYR A 238 23.75 12.25 -0.29
N GLY A 239 22.61 11.59 -0.48
CA GLY A 239 21.55 11.46 0.51
C GLY A 239 20.52 12.60 0.50
N VAL A 240 20.57 13.47 -0.52
CA VAL A 240 19.57 14.52 -0.73
C VAL A 240 18.56 14.05 -1.78
N GLY A 241 17.31 13.84 -1.35
CA GLY A 241 16.25 13.30 -2.20
C GLY A 241 16.29 11.76 -2.34
N GLY A 242 15.38 11.23 -3.16
CA GLY A 242 15.19 9.80 -3.35
C GLY A 242 13.80 9.30 -2.95
N TYR A 243 13.71 8.02 -2.64
CA TYR A 243 12.47 7.36 -2.26
C TYR A 243 12.30 7.31 -0.74
N TYR A 244 11.12 7.75 -0.31
CA TYR A 244 10.73 7.80 1.09
C TYR A 244 9.45 7.01 1.33
N MET A 245 9.34 6.40 2.50
CA MET A 245 8.12 5.71 2.95
C MET A 245 7.46 6.53 4.04
N ILE A 246 6.20 6.87 3.85
CA ILE A 246 5.38 7.55 4.86
C ILE A 246 5.17 6.60 6.04
N TYR A 247 5.50 7.02 7.26
CA TYR A 247 5.19 6.24 8.47
C TYR A 247 4.14 6.91 9.35
N ARG A 248 3.89 8.21 9.14
CA ARG A 248 2.85 8.97 9.85
C ARG A 248 2.34 10.09 8.95
N SER A 249 1.02 10.29 8.94
CA SER A 249 0.36 11.40 8.28
C SER A 249 -0.62 12.03 9.27
N ASN A 250 -0.50 13.33 9.49
CA ASN A 250 -1.38 14.10 10.37
C ASN A 250 -2.14 15.11 9.52
N HIS A 251 -3.46 15.10 9.60
CA HIS A 251 -4.33 16.05 8.92
C HIS A 251 -4.94 17.00 9.94
N HIS A 252 -4.89 18.30 9.66
CA HIS A 252 -5.50 19.34 10.49
C HIS A 252 -6.50 20.14 9.66
N PHE A 253 -7.73 20.20 10.16
CA PHE A 253 -8.85 20.92 9.54
C PHE A 253 -9.44 21.88 10.56
N ALA A 254 -9.41 23.18 10.25
CA ALA A 254 -10.01 24.25 11.02
C ALA A 254 -10.61 25.30 10.07
N ALA A 255 -11.34 26.28 10.61
CA ALA A 255 -11.93 27.35 9.80
C ALA A 255 -10.82 28.13 9.06
N GLY A 256 -10.79 28.01 7.74
CA GLY A 256 -9.77 28.64 6.89
C GLY A 256 -8.41 27.91 6.85
N GLU A 257 -8.26 26.78 7.55
CA GLU A 257 -7.01 26.02 7.57
C GLU A 257 -7.25 24.55 7.21
N ALA A 258 -6.60 24.09 6.15
CA ALA A 258 -6.62 22.70 5.73
C ALA A 258 -5.18 22.27 5.39
N THR A 259 -4.51 21.66 6.37
CA THR A 259 -3.07 21.33 6.30
C THR A 259 -2.83 19.85 6.56
N THR A 260 -1.81 19.30 5.91
CA THR A 260 -1.38 17.92 6.11
C THR A 260 0.12 17.90 6.34
N LYS A 261 0.53 17.20 7.40
CA LYS A 261 1.93 16.98 7.79
C LYS A 261 2.27 15.52 7.61
N ILE A 262 3.21 15.25 6.71
CA ILE A 262 3.64 13.89 6.36
C ILE A 262 5.03 13.69 6.94
N TYR A 263 5.20 12.59 7.68
CA TYR A 263 6.50 12.14 8.17
C TYR A 263 6.90 10.89 7.40
N ALA A 264 8.06 10.96 6.75
CA ALA A 264 8.56 9.90 5.90
C ALA A 264 10.02 9.57 6.20
N LYS A 265 10.35 8.28 6.12
CA LYS A 265 11.71 7.76 6.29
C LYS A 265 12.33 7.42 4.95
N TRP A 266 13.61 7.68 4.79
CA TRP A 266 14.34 7.33 3.57
C TRP A 266 14.43 5.81 3.42
N VAL A 267 14.26 5.31 2.19
CA VAL A 267 14.30 3.88 1.88
C VAL A 267 15.37 3.55 0.85
N ALA A 268 15.38 4.26 -0.28
CA ALA A 268 16.29 3.97 -1.38
C ALA A 268 16.64 5.24 -2.15
N GLN A 269 17.83 5.24 -2.76
CA GLN A 269 18.19 6.22 -3.78
C GLN A 269 17.51 5.87 -5.11
N ALA A 270 17.42 6.83 -6.04
CA ALA A 270 17.04 6.51 -7.41
C ALA A 270 18.21 5.78 -8.05
N GLU A 271 18.10 4.46 -8.22
CA GLU A 271 19.12 3.68 -8.90
C GLU A 271 18.96 3.86 -10.41
N PHE A 272 19.99 4.43 -11.03
CA PHE A 272 20.29 4.20 -12.43
C PHE A 272 21.58 3.36 -12.44
N GLU A 273 21.53 2.21 -13.14
CA GLU A 273 22.68 1.43 -13.62
C GLU A 273 23.32 0.30 -12.78
N ALA A 274 23.05 0.12 -11.48
CA ALA A 274 23.71 -0.97 -10.74
C ALA A 274 23.20 -2.40 -11.10
N ASN A 275 21.94 -2.55 -11.50
CA ASN A 275 21.33 -3.90 -11.63
C ASN A 275 21.31 -4.44 -13.07
N LYS A 276 21.94 -3.76 -14.04
CA LYS A 276 22.01 -4.29 -15.41
C LYS A 276 22.91 -5.53 -15.49
N GLU A 277 23.96 -5.60 -14.68
CA GLU A 277 24.89 -6.74 -14.65
C GLU A 277 24.36 -7.93 -13.83
N ASP A 278 23.56 -7.69 -12.79
CA ASP A 278 22.98 -8.76 -11.95
C ASP A 278 21.67 -9.33 -12.51
N ALA A 279 20.91 -8.55 -13.29
CA ALA A 279 19.70 -9.02 -13.97
C ALA A 279 20.01 -10.02 -15.10
N GLU A 280 21.18 -9.91 -15.74
CA GLU A 280 21.59 -10.84 -16.81
C GLU A 280 22.02 -12.22 -16.28
N ARG A 281 22.42 -12.34 -15.01
CA ARG A 281 22.82 -13.62 -14.40
C ARG A 281 21.66 -14.52 -13.96
N ASN A 282 20.49 -13.94 -13.67
CA ASN A 282 19.38 -14.65 -13.02
C ASN A 282 18.29 -15.20 -13.98
N ASN A 283 18.43 -15.02 -15.30
CA ASN A 283 17.44 -15.47 -16.29
C ASN A 283 17.49 -16.98 -16.61
N SER A 284 18.24 -17.80 -15.85
CA SER A 284 18.48 -19.22 -16.16
C SER A 284 17.65 -20.23 -15.36
N SER A 285 16.70 -19.82 -14.51
CA SER A 285 15.93 -20.76 -13.69
C SER A 285 14.40 -20.54 -13.71
N ASN A 286 13.79 -20.92 -14.84
CA ASN A 286 12.32 -21.07 -14.95
C ASN A 286 11.86 -22.38 -14.30
N HIS A 287 11.42 -22.34 -13.03
CA HIS A 287 10.65 -23.43 -12.42
C HIS A 287 9.16 -23.07 -12.33
N ASN A 288 8.32 -23.92 -12.91
CA ASN A 288 6.86 -23.87 -12.80
C ASN A 288 6.43 -24.12 -11.35
N LEU A 289 6.04 -23.07 -10.63
CA LEU A 289 5.49 -23.16 -9.28
C LEU A 289 4.02 -23.58 -9.33
N SER A 290 3.69 -24.73 -8.73
CA SER A 290 2.31 -25.13 -8.46
C SER A 290 1.73 -24.30 -7.33
N LYS A 291 0.44 -23.95 -7.42
CA LYS A 291 -0.26 -23.14 -6.40
C LYS A 291 -0.76 -24.02 -5.27
N CYS A 292 -0.52 -23.62 -4.02
CA CYS A 292 -1.07 -24.30 -2.84
C CYS A 292 -2.60 -24.14 -2.77
N SER A 293 -3.31 -25.24 -2.49
CA SER A 293 -4.73 -25.25 -2.14
C SER A 293 -4.91 -25.43 -0.63
N LEU A 294 -5.96 -24.84 -0.07
CA LEU A 294 -6.34 -25.08 1.32
C LEU A 294 -6.73 -26.55 1.50
N PRO A 295 -6.42 -27.19 2.64
CA PRO A 295 -6.89 -28.54 2.91
C PRO A 295 -8.42 -28.53 2.93
N GLY A 296 -9.01 -29.37 2.06
CA GLY A 296 -10.43 -29.65 2.09
C GLY A 296 -10.78 -30.26 3.44
N ARG A 297 -11.98 -29.96 3.93
CA ARG A 297 -12.52 -30.53 5.16
C ARG A 297 -12.66 -32.03 4.93
N ASP A 298 -11.77 -32.84 5.51
CA ASP A 298 -11.88 -34.29 5.46
C ASP A 298 -13.24 -34.67 6.03
N THR A 299 -14.08 -35.27 5.19
CA THR A 299 -15.29 -35.93 5.64
C THR A 299 -14.87 -37.04 6.58
N ALA A 300 -15.28 -36.93 7.84
CA ALA A 300 -15.21 -38.02 8.78
C ALA A 300 -15.85 -39.26 8.13
N VAL A 301 -15.03 -40.27 7.87
CA VAL A 301 -15.52 -41.62 7.58
C VAL A 301 -15.86 -42.20 8.93
N ASP A 302 -17.15 -42.23 9.24
CA ASP A 302 -17.72 -43.13 10.23
C ASP A 302 -17.60 -44.57 9.71
N GLN A 303 -17.08 -45.43 10.59
CA GLN A 303 -17.06 -46.91 10.58
C GLN A 303 -16.04 -47.62 9.67
#